data_AF-A0A8T1UDH7-F1
#
_entry.id   AF-A0A8T1UDH7-F1
#
_cell.length_a   1.000
_cell.length_b   1.000
_cell.length_c   1.000
_cell.angle_alpha   90.00
_cell.angle_beta   90.00
_cell.angle_gamma   90.00
#
_symmetry.space_group_name_H-M   'P 1'
#
loop_
_entity.id
_entity.type
_entity.pdbx_description
1 polymer ?
#
loop_
_entity_poly.entity_id
_entity_poly.type
_entity_poly.pdbx_seq_one_letter_code
_entity_poly.pdbx_strand_id
1 'polypeptide(L)'
;MEVYGAYGESVARIREAVVENQLQMRQVEQSLLGFQKGLLGVEREMMPIYKLTEQLRGTQKNIDLSVQELRQINENFVAAHELAPVLLNGSKFDQDQYVKSLQKLLVAITFLEGHRSYEGSVKALDQAKELLVQVLESWKKDIGVSLRSSKQLEAVKLLLVHDLLLARLEALESAALPPLLLRDRDGKGLDDPWILSKAVNAISTDLAETAKQKLFNFHPGRMEASGDRTVTRDGNVHPISSHTLNFLRKVCDQAKPLKILLAKDSDVSAVAFVDTVITQLIGALTAKADQLKGRESLKQLFLINNFGYVANSLPHCVQPDDADLEKQLHVDTIIPAYKAFYDKYSVIQFSRKHASRYLKYTPPAAQNLLRELFSGEACPGDKQSEISSS
;
A
#
# COMPACT_ATOMS: atom_id res chain seq x y z
N MET A 1 17.94 -37.05 113.95
CA MET A 1 16.51 -36.71 113.76
C MET A 1 16.29 -35.52 112.82
N GLU A 2 17.28 -34.64 112.61
CA GLU A 2 17.12 -33.40 111.81
C GLU A 2 17.08 -33.60 110.29
N VAL A 3 17.73 -34.63 109.75
CA VAL A 3 17.77 -34.89 108.30
C VAL A 3 16.38 -35.27 107.75
N TYR A 4 15.58 -36.02 108.51
CA TYR A 4 14.21 -36.39 108.09
C TYR A 4 13.23 -35.19 108.11
N GLY A 5 13.49 -34.16 108.92
CA GLY A 5 12.69 -32.92 108.95
C GLY A 5 12.93 -32.04 107.72
N ALA A 6 14.18 -31.90 107.29
CA ALA A 6 14.56 -31.09 106.12
C ALA A 6 14.04 -31.67 104.78
N TYR A 7 13.97 -33.00 104.66
CA TYR A 7 13.30 -33.66 103.53
C TYR A 7 11.79 -33.43 103.53
N GLY A 8 11.15 -33.40 104.71
CA GLY A 8 9.73 -33.10 104.85
C GLY A 8 9.37 -31.67 104.40
N GLU A 9 10.19 -30.69 104.78
CA GLU A 9 10.00 -29.28 104.41
C GLU A 9 10.22 -29.04 102.90
N SER A 10 11.25 -29.65 102.32
CA SER A 10 11.51 -29.55 100.88
C SER A 10 10.40 -30.19 100.05
N VAL A 11 9.88 -31.35 100.49
CA VAL A 11 8.74 -32.02 99.87
C VAL A 11 7.46 -31.19 100.04
N ALA A 12 7.26 -30.50 101.17
CA ALA A 12 6.12 -29.61 101.38
C ALA A 12 6.15 -28.40 100.42
N ARG A 13 7.31 -27.74 100.24
CA ARG A 13 7.47 -26.64 99.27
C ARG A 13 7.23 -27.09 97.83
N ILE A 14 7.71 -28.29 97.46
CA ILE A 14 7.43 -28.87 96.13
C ILE A 14 5.93 -29.13 95.96
N ARG A 15 5.23 -29.66 96.99
CA ARG A 15 3.77 -29.84 96.94
C ARG A 15 3.03 -28.52 96.80
N GLU A 16 3.42 -27.49 97.54
CA GLU A 16 2.83 -26.14 97.41
C GLU A 16 3.05 -25.57 96.02
N ALA A 17 4.28 -25.63 95.48
CA ALA A 17 4.59 -25.17 94.13
C ALA A 17 3.81 -25.95 93.06
N VAL A 18 3.60 -27.26 93.23
CA VAL A 18 2.78 -28.07 92.34
C VAL A 18 1.30 -27.65 92.41
N VAL A 19 0.78 -27.38 93.60
CA VAL A 19 -0.61 -26.89 93.78
C VAL A 19 -0.79 -25.50 93.18
N GLU A 20 0.17 -24.60 93.36
CA GLU A 20 0.18 -23.27 92.74
C GLU A 20 0.25 -23.37 91.21
N ASN A 21 1.13 -24.22 90.68
CA ASN A 21 1.23 -24.46 89.24
C ASN A 21 -0.07 -25.06 88.67
N GLN A 22 -0.71 -25.99 89.40
CA GLN A 22 -2.03 -26.51 89.03
C GLN A 22 -3.13 -25.44 89.05
N LEU A 23 -3.04 -24.44 89.94
CA LEU A 23 -3.96 -23.31 89.95
C LEU A 23 -3.72 -22.39 88.75
N GLN A 24 -2.45 -22.08 88.44
CA GLN A 24 -2.07 -21.28 87.27
C GLN A 24 -2.47 -21.99 85.96
N MET A 25 -2.24 -23.30 85.84
CA MET A 25 -2.68 -24.07 84.67
C MET A 25 -4.20 -24.03 84.48
N ARG A 26 -4.98 -24.10 85.57
CA ARG A 26 -6.45 -23.94 85.51
C ARG A 26 -6.87 -22.54 85.07
N GLN A 27 -6.16 -21.49 85.49
CA GLN A 27 -6.42 -20.13 85.02
C GLN A 27 -6.15 -19.99 83.52
N VAL A 28 -5.03 -20.54 83.04
CA VAL A 28 -4.70 -20.57 81.61
C VAL A 28 -5.77 -21.33 80.82
N GLU A 29 -6.21 -22.49 81.30
CA GLU A 29 -7.27 -23.27 80.68
C GLU A 29 -8.59 -22.47 80.58
N GLN A 30 -8.96 -21.75 81.65
CA GLN A 30 -10.14 -20.87 81.64
C GLN A 30 -10.01 -19.72 80.64
N SER A 31 -8.84 -19.07 80.55
CA SER A 31 -8.59 -18.01 79.58
C SER A 31 -8.65 -18.54 78.13
N LEU A 32 -8.09 -19.72 77.87
CA LEU A 32 -8.14 -20.36 76.55
C LEU A 32 -9.57 -20.73 76.17
N LEU A 33 -10.37 -21.26 77.10
CA LEU A 33 -11.79 -21.54 76.88
C LEU A 33 -12.59 -20.27 76.60
N GLY A 34 -12.28 -19.17 77.30
CA GLY A 34 -12.86 -17.86 77.04
C GLY A 34 -12.53 -17.35 75.64
N PHE A 35 -11.26 -17.47 75.23
CA PHE A 35 -10.80 -17.08 73.91
C PHE A 35 -11.44 -17.92 72.80
N GLN A 36 -11.53 -19.25 72.98
CA GLN A 36 -12.18 -20.15 72.04
C GLN A 36 -13.66 -19.80 71.86
N LYS A 37 -14.38 -19.55 72.96
CA LYS A 37 -15.78 -19.10 72.90
C LYS A 37 -15.91 -17.75 72.18
N GLY A 38 -14.99 -16.82 72.44
CA GLY A 38 -14.90 -15.54 71.74
C GLY A 38 -14.70 -15.70 70.25
N LEU A 39 -13.74 -16.52 69.83
CA LEU A 39 -13.46 -16.83 68.42
C LEU A 39 -14.66 -17.45 67.71
N LEU A 40 -15.30 -18.46 68.32
CA LEU A 40 -16.50 -19.09 67.77
C LEU A 40 -17.68 -18.11 67.66
N GLY A 41 -17.78 -17.17 68.61
CA GLY A 41 -18.75 -16.08 68.55
C GLY A 41 -18.47 -15.14 67.38
N VAL A 42 -17.23 -14.68 67.24
CA VAL A 42 -16.80 -13.79 66.15
C VAL A 42 -16.98 -14.48 64.79
N GLU A 43 -16.59 -15.75 64.66
CA GLU A 43 -16.78 -16.51 63.43
C GLU A 43 -18.27 -16.60 63.06
N ARG A 44 -19.14 -16.91 64.03
CA ARG A 44 -20.58 -16.99 63.81
C ARG A 44 -21.17 -15.68 63.29
N GLU A 45 -20.74 -14.55 63.86
CA GLU A 45 -21.22 -13.22 63.47
C GLU A 45 -20.58 -12.71 62.16
N MET A 46 -19.30 -13.02 61.92
CA MET A 46 -18.57 -12.53 60.73
C MET A 46 -18.81 -13.38 59.48
N MET A 47 -18.99 -14.69 59.60
CA MET A 47 -19.23 -15.57 58.45
C MET A 47 -20.39 -15.14 57.54
N PRO A 48 -21.58 -14.72 58.03
CA PRO A 48 -22.62 -14.20 57.16
C PRO A 48 -22.22 -12.89 56.47
N ILE A 49 -21.49 -12.01 57.14
CA ILE A 49 -20.98 -10.76 56.56
C ILE A 49 -19.97 -11.06 55.45
N TYR A 50 -19.05 -12.01 55.65
CA TYR A 50 -18.11 -12.42 54.60
C TYR A 50 -18.82 -13.01 53.38
N LYS A 51 -19.80 -13.90 53.60
CA LYS A 51 -20.60 -14.48 52.51
C LYS A 51 -21.37 -13.42 51.73
N LEU A 52 -22.02 -12.49 52.44
CA LEU A 52 -22.73 -11.39 51.80
C LEU A 52 -21.77 -10.47 51.04
N THR A 53 -20.62 -10.13 51.63
CA THR A 53 -19.60 -9.29 50.99
C THR A 53 -19.10 -9.92 49.70
N GLU A 54 -18.82 -11.23 49.71
CA GLU A 54 -18.37 -11.94 48.51
C GLU A 54 -19.45 -11.97 47.42
N GLN A 55 -20.71 -12.23 47.79
CA GLN A 55 -21.84 -12.15 46.86
C GLN A 55 -21.98 -10.74 46.27
N LEU A 56 -21.87 -9.69 47.09
CA LEU A 56 -21.91 -8.30 46.64
C LEU A 56 -20.79 -7.98 45.65
N ARG A 57 -19.57 -8.44 45.91
CA ARG A 57 -18.44 -8.29 44.98
C ARG A 57 -18.69 -9.00 43.66
N GLY A 58 -19.26 -10.22 43.71
CA GLY A 58 -19.67 -10.96 42.53
C GLY A 58 -20.73 -10.22 41.71
N THR A 59 -21.77 -9.71 42.36
CA THR A 59 -22.82 -8.92 41.69
C THR A 59 -22.27 -7.62 41.12
N GLN A 60 -21.39 -6.92 41.82
CA GLN A 60 -20.78 -5.68 41.34
C GLN A 60 -19.98 -5.94 40.07
N LYS A 61 -19.15 -6.99 40.06
CA LYS A 61 -18.38 -7.39 38.88
C LYS A 61 -19.28 -7.70 37.68
N ASN A 62 -20.40 -8.39 37.90
CA ASN A 62 -21.35 -8.71 36.83
C ASN A 62 -22.05 -7.46 36.29
N ILE A 63 -22.38 -6.50 37.16
CA ILE A 63 -22.93 -5.19 36.76
C ILE A 63 -21.92 -4.43 35.92
N ASP A 64 -20.66 -4.37 36.34
CA ASP A 64 -19.61 -3.64 35.62
C ASP A 64 -19.39 -4.21 34.21
N LEU A 65 -19.38 -5.55 34.09
CA LEU A 65 -19.29 -6.23 32.79
C LEU A 65 -20.51 -5.92 31.91
N SER A 66 -21.72 -5.98 32.48
CA SER A 66 -22.95 -5.69 31.74
C SER A 66 -22.99 -4.24 31.26
N VAL A 67 -22.52 -3.29 32.08
CA VAL A 67 -22.39 -1.88 31.69
C VAL A 67 -21.38 -1.70 30.55
N GLN A 68 -20.26 -2.43 30.58
CA GLN A 68 -19.28 -2.40 29.50
C GLN A 68 -19.86 -2.90 28.18
N GLU A 69 -20.59 -4.01 28.19
CA GLU A 69 -21.26 -4.55 27.00
C GLU A 69 -22.30 -3.57 26.46
N LEU A 70 -23.11 -2.95 27.34
CA LEU A 70 -24.09 -1.95 26.93
C LEU A 70 -23.44 -0.71 26.31
N ARG A 71 -22.26 -0.29 26.78
CA ARG A 71 -21.51 0.83 26.16
C ARG A 71 -21.08 0.48 24.75
N GLN A 72 -20.52 -0.72 24.53
CA GLN A 72 -20.12 -1.17 23.20
C GLN A 72 -21.29 -1.22 22.22
N ILE A 73 -22.47 -1.69 22.68
CA ILE A 73 -23.69 -1.65 21.86
C ILE A 73 -24.07 -0.21 21.56
N ASN A 74 -24.07 0.67 22.56
CA ASN A 74 -24.48 2.07 22.42
C ASN A 74 -23.59 2.87 21.45
N GLU A 75 -22.30 2.54 21.34
CA GLU A 75 -21.40 3.13 20.33
C GLU A 75 -21.98 3.05 18.91
N ASN A 76 -22.66 1.95 18.57
CA ASN A 76 -23.29 1.79 17.25
C ASN A 76 -24.51 2.72 17.06
N PHE A 77 -25.24 3.03 18.14
CA PHE A 77 -26.42 3.90 18.08
C PHE A 77 -26.04 5.37 17.96
N VAL A 78 -24.90 5.78 18.52
CA VAL A 78 -24.42 7.17 18.46
C VAL A 78 -23.45 7.44 17.31
N ALA A 79 -23.00 6.39 16.60
CA ALA A 79 -22.01 6.47 15.54
C ALA A 79 -22.30 7.54 14.48
N ALA A 80 -23.56 7.66 14.03
CA ALA A 80 -23.93 8.68 13.04
C ALA A 80 -23.62 10.10 13.54
N HIS A 81 -23.97 10.41 14.79
CA HIS A 81 -23.74 11.73 15.37
C HIS A 81 -22.24 12.00 15.61
N GLU A 82 -21.51 11.03 16.17
CA GLU A 82 -20.09 11.20 16.51
C GLU A 82 -19.19 11.28 15.28
N LEU A 83 -19.51 10.56 14.21
CA LEU A 83 -18.67 10.46 13.02
C LEU A 83 -18.99 11.53 11.97
N ALA A 84 -20.18 12.13 11.99
CA ALA A 84 -20.60 13.19 11.08
C ALA A 84 -19.57 14.33 10.89
N PRO A 85 -18.98 14.95 11.95
CA PRO A 85 -18.05 16.06 11.77
C PRO A 85 -16.78 15.70 11.00
N VAL A 86 -16.31 14.45 11.14
CA VAL A 86 -15.13 13.94 10.41
C VAL A 86 -15.52 13.56 8.99
N LEU A 87 -16.63 12.83 8.83
CA LEU A 87 -17.04 12.25 7.55
C LEU A 87 -17.54 13.29 6.53
N LEU A 88 -18.18 14.36 7.01
CA LEU A 88 -18.66 15.44 6.15
C LEU A 88 -17.55 16.43 5.73
N ASN A 89 -16.40 16.41 6.41
CA ASN A 89 -15.28 17.33 6.16
C ASN A 89 -13.99 16.59 5.72
N GLY A 90 -14.11 15.64 4.80
CA GLY A 90 -13.00 14.75 4.42
C GLY A 90 -11.72 15.44 3.92
N SER A 91 -11.80 16.66 3.38
CA SER A 91 -10.64 17.43 2.90
C SER A 91 -9.76 18.02 4.01
N LYS A 92 -10.24 18.06 5.26
CA LYS A 92 -9.52 18.63 6.42
C LYS A 92 -8.85 17.60 7.31
N PHE A 93 -9.19 16.32 7.17
CA PHE A 93 -8.70 15.25 8.03
C PHE A 93 -7.71 14.35 7.29
N ASP A 94 -6.88 13.68 8.07
CA ASP A 94 -5.97 12.66 7.56
C ASP A 94 -6.77 11.52 6.87
N GLN A 95 -6.28 11.06 5.72
CA GLN A 95 -6.96 10.04 4.91
C GLN A 95 -7.14 8.73 5.70
N ASP A 96 -6.17 8.35 6.52
CA ASP A 96 -6.24 7.15 7.35
C ASP A 96 -7.31 7.27 8.45
N GLN A 97 -7.40 8.43 9.09
CA GLN A 97 -8.43 8.70 10.10
C GLN A 97 -9.83 8.73 9.46
N TYR A 98 -9.94 9.30 8.27
CA TYR A 98 -11.19 9.37 7.53
C TYR A 98 -11.70 7.98 7.15
N VAL A 99 -10.83 7.12 6.58
CA VAL A 99 -11.17 5.74 6.21
C VAL A 99 -11.60 4.93 7.43
N LYS A 100 -10.88 5.07 8.56
CA LYS A 100 -11.26 4.41 9.83
C LYS A 100 -12.64 4.85 10.31
N SER A 101 -12.96 6.15 10.25
CA SER A 101 -14.28 6.67 10.62
C SER A 101 -15.38 6.12 9.71
N LEU A 102 -15.11 6.00 8.40
CA LEU A 102 -16.09 5.44 7.47
C LEU A 102 -16.34 3.97 7.75
N GLN A 103 -15.28 3.21 8.02
CA GLN A 103 -15.37 1.80 8.38
C GLN A 103 -16.19 1.61 9.67
N LYS A 104 -15.98 2.47 10.68
CA LYS A 104 -16.80 2.47 11.91
C LYS A 104 -18.28 2.72 11.62
N LEU A 105 -18.60 3.67 10.74
CA LEU A 105 -19.99 3.94 10.35
C LEU A 105 -20.62 2.72 9.66
N LEU A 106 -19.90 2.05 8.76
CA LEU A 106 -20.38 0.85 8.07
C LEU A 106 -20.62 -0.32 9.04
N VAL A 107 -19.71 -0.54 10.00
CA VAL A 107 -19.90 -1.54 11.06
C VAL A 107 -21.15 -1.26 11.88
N ALA A 108 -21.38 0.01 12.25
CA ALA A 108 -22.58 0.41 12.99
C ALA A 108 -23.86 0.14 12.18
N ILE A 109 -23.86 0.45 10.87
CA ILE A 109 -24.99 0.14 9.98
C ILE A 109 -25.28 -1.37 9.96
N THR A 110 -24.26 -2.21 9.72
CA THR A 110 -24.43 -3.66 9.70
C THR A 110 -24.94 -4.20 11.03
N PHE A 111 -24.44 -3.68 12.15
CA PHE A 111 -24.91 -4.05 13.48
C PHE A 111 -26.40 -3.72 13.67
N LEU A 112 -26.81 -2.49 13.36
CA LEU A 112 -28.20 -2.02 13.50
C LEU A 112 -29.16 -2.73 12.53
N GLU A 113 -28.67 -3.16 11.36
CA GLU A 113 -29.44 -4.00 10.44
C GLU A 113 -29.70 -5.40 10.99
N GLY A 114 -28.73 -5.98 11.69
CA GLY A 114 -28.87 -7.27 12.38
C GLY A 114 -29.74 -7.22 13.63
N HIS A 115 -29.89 -6.04 14.26
CA HIS A 115 -30.54 -5.88 15.57
C HIS A 115 -31.76 -4.94 15.53
N ARG A 116 -32.58 -5.02 14.48
CA ARG A 116 -33.76 -4.13 14.30
C ARG A 116 -34.81 -4.21 15.41
N SER A 117 -34.82 -5.28 16.20
CA SER A 117 -35.74 -5.45 17.33
C SER A 117 -35.38 -4.58 18.54
N TYR A 118 -34.17 -4.02 18.60
CA TYR A 118 -33.77 -3.13 19.69
C TYR A 118 -34.50 -1.80 19.58
N GLU A 119 -34.96 -1.29 20.74
CA GLU A 119 -35.63 -0.01 20.82
C GLU A 119 -34.72 1.11 20.29
N GLY A 120 -35.25 1.97 19.42
CA GLY A 120 -34.49 3.04 18.79
C GLY A 120 -33.53 2.61 17.66
N SER A 121 -33.31 1.31 17.44
CA SER A 121 -32.34 0.82 16.45
C SER A 121 -32.70 1.22 15.02
N VAL A 122 -33.99 1.19 14.68
CA VAL A 122 -34.47 1.60 13.35
C VAL A 122 -34.15 3.07 13.10
N LYS A 123 -34.40 3.94 14.08
CA LYS A 123 -34.11 5.37 13.96
C LYS A 123 -32.61 5.66 13.85
N ALA A 124 -31.78 4.98 14.65
CA ALA A 124 -30.33 5.10 14.56
C ALA A 124 -29.80 4.61 13.21
N LEU A 125 -30.39 3.53 12.68
CA LEU A 125 -30.06 2.99 11.36
C LEU A 125 -30.37 4.00 10.25
N ASP A 126 -31.54 4.62 10.30
CA ASP A 126 -31.95 5.64 9.33
C ASP A 126 -30.98 6.83 9.35
N GLN A 127 -30.59 7.31 10.54
CA GLN A 127 -29.60 8.39 10.69
C GLN A 127 -28.21 8.01 10.14
N ALA A 128 -27.76 6.78 10.39
CA ALA A 128 -26.47 6.30 9.89
C ALA A 128 -26.47 6.16 8.37
N LYS A 129 -27.57 5.67 7.79
CA LYS A 129 -27.76 5.57 6.33
C LYS A 129 -27.85 6.94 5.68
N GLU A 130 -28.57 7.88 6.29
CA GLU A 130 -28.65 9.26 5.80
C GLU A 130 -27.27 9.92 5.77
N LEU A 131 -26.47 9.77 6.83
CA LEU A 131 -25.10 10.27 6.84
C LEU A 131 -24.25 9.63 5.73
N LEU A 132 -24.37 8.32 5.51
CA LEU A 132 -23.65 7.64 4.42
C LEU A 132 -24.02 8.22 3.05
N VAL A 133 -25.30 8.49 2.81
CA VAL A 133 -25.76 9.15 1.56
C VAL A 133 -25.14 10.54 1.42
N GLN A 134 -25.15 11.35 2.47
CA GLN A 134 -24.54 12.69 2.46
C GLN A 134 -23.04 12.64 2.16
N VAL A 135 -22.33 11.66 2.72
CA VAL A 135 -20.90 11.43 2.43
C VAL A 135 -20.68 11.07 0.96
N LEU A 136 -21.48 10.17 0.40
CA LEU A 136 -21.40 9.76 -1.01
C LEU A 136 -21.69 10.93 -1.96
N GLU A 137 -22.69 11.76 -1.65
CA GLU A 137 -22.99 12.97 -2.43
C GLU A 137 -21.83 13.98 -2.38
N SER A 138 -21.21 14.15 -1.22
CA SER A 138 -20.02 14.99 -1.05
C SER A 138 -18.87 14.48 -1.92
N TRP A 139 -18.58 13.17 -1.90
CA TRP A 139 -17.56 12.57 -2.77
C TRP A 139 -17.89 12.74 -4.24
N LYS A 140 -19.13 12.52 -4.65
CA LYS A 140 -19.57 12.73 -6.04
C LYS A 140 -19.33 14.17 -6.47
N LYS A 141 -19.60 15.14 -5.59
CA LYS A 141 -19.32 16.56 -5.82
C LYS A 141 -17.81 16.82 -5.92
N ASP A 142 -17.02 16.32 -4.98
CA ASP A 142 -15.56 16.53 -4.92
C ASP A 142 -14.84 15.88 -6.10
N ILE A 143 -15.18 14.64 -6.43
CA ILE A 143 -14.72 13.96 -7.65
C ILE A 143 -15.17 14.74 -8.88
N GLY A 144 -16.44 15.17 -8.93
CA GLY A 144 -16.95 16.00 -10.02
C GLY A 144 -16.19 17.32 -10.17
N VAL A 145 -15.82 17.99 -9.07
CA VAL A 145 -15.01 19.21 -9.09
C VAL A 145 -13.58 18.90 -9.51
N SER A 146 -12.97 17.83 -9.01
CA SER A 146 -11.62 17.38 -9.39
C SER A 146 -11.54 17.00 -10.88
N LEU A 147 -12.60 16.39 -11.41
CA LEU A 147 -12.72 16.08 -12.83
C LEU A 147 -13.03 17.33 -13.68
N ARG A 148 -13.74 18.33 -13.17
CA ARG A 148 -14.07 19.59 -13.88
C ARG A 148 -12.98 20.66 -13.79
N SER A 149 -12.18 20.66 -12.73
CA SER A 149 -10.98 21.53 -12.60
C SER A 149 -9.86 21.12 -13.56
N SER A 150 -10.08 20.04 -14.33
CA SER A 150 -9.41 19.63 -15.57
C SER A 150 -9.51 20.68 -16.71
N LYS A 151 -9.24 21.95 -16.42
CA LYS A 151 -8.52 22.74 -17.41
C LYS A 151 -7.14 22.08 -17.52
N GLN A 152 -7.01 21.16 -18.49
CA GLN A 152 -5.88 20.28 -18.79
C GLN A 152 -5.72 19.03 -17.90
N LEU A 153 -6.57 18.01 -18.05
CA LEU A 153 -6.01 16.65 -18.07
C LEU A 153 -5.05 16.60 -19.27
N GLU A 154 -3.75 16.73 -18.98
CA GLU A 154 -2.66 16.50 -19.91
C GLU A 154 -2.78 15.08 -20.48
N ALA A 155 -2.38 14.90 -21.74
CA ALA A 155 -2.48 13.62 -22.45
C ALA A 155 -1.89 12.44 -21.65
N VAL A 156 -0.83 12.70 -20.88
CA VAL A 156 -0.15 11.75 -19.98
C VAL A 156 -1.02 11.29 -18.81
N LYS A 157 -1.85 12.17 -18.24
CA LYS A 157 -2.77 11.78 -17.15
C LYS A 157 -3.90 10.89 -17.67
N LEU A 158 -4.39 11.15 -18.88
CA LEU A 158 -5.41 10.30 -19.52
C LEU A 158 -4.86 8.90 -19.83
N LEU A 159 -3.60 8.81 -20.29
CA LEU A 159 -2.88 7.54 -20.47
C LEU A 159 -2.86 6.70 -19.19
N LEU A 160 -2.50 7.31 -18.07
CA LEU A 160 -2.46 6.65 -16.76
C LEU A 160 -3.84 6.18 -16.29
N VAL A 161 -4.87 7.02 -16.46
CA VAL A 161 -6.24 6.66 -16.08
C VAL A 161 -6.76 5.51 -16.94
N HIS A 162 -6.44 5.49 -18.23
CA HIS A 162 -6.79 4.40 -19.13
C HIS A 162 -6.12 3.07 -18.73
N ASP A 163 -4.82 3.08 -18.43
CA ASP A 163 -4.10 1.88 -17.95
C ASP A 163 -4.69 1.34 -16.64
N LEU A 164 -4.96 2.23 -15.68
CA LEU A 164 -5.58 1.85 -14.40
C LEU A 164 -6.99 1.29 -14.57
N LEU A 165 -7.80 1.87 -15.47
CA LEU A 165 -9.13 1.36 -15.77
C LEU A 165 -9.05 -0.04 -16.36
N LEU A 166 -8.17 -0.26 -17.35
CA LEU A 166 -7.99 -1.58 -17.97
C LEU A 166 -7.51 -2.62 -16.96
N ALA A 167 -6.61 -2.26 -16.05
CA ALA A 167 -6.15 -3.15 -14.96
C ALA A 167 -7.24 -3.55 -13.96
N ARG A 168 -8.44 -2.95 -14.05
CA ARG A 168 -9.62 -3.28 -13.23
C ARG A 168 -10.83 -3.69 -14.07
N LEU A 169 -10.71 -3.64 -15.40
CA LEU A 169 -11.84 -3.81 -16.30
C LEU A 169 -12.40 -5.23 -16.23
N GLU A 170 -11.56 -6.26 -16.14
CA GLU A 170 -12.03 -7.66 -16.05
C GLU A 170 -12.94 -7.89 -14.83
N ALA A 171 -12.55 -7.37 -13.67
CA ALA A 171 -13.35 -7.47 -12.45
C ALA A 171 -14.66 -6.66 -12.56
N LEU A 172 -14.59 -5.47 -13.17
CA LEU A 172 -15.75 -4.61 -13.39
C LEU A 172 -16.74 -5.20 -14.41
N GLU A 173 -16.24 -5.78 -15.50
CA GLU A 173 -17.04 -6.49 -16.50
C GLU A 173 -17.71 -7.71 -15.90
N SER A 174 -16.98 -8.51 -15.11
CA SER A 174 -17.55 -9.65 -14.40
C SER A 174 -18.69 -9.25 -13.47
N ALA A 175 -18.53 -8.13 -12.74
CA ALA A 175 -19.55 -7.58 -11.87
C ALA A 175 -20.73 -6.94 -12.62
N ALA A 176 -20.49 -6.42 -13.84
CA ALA A 176 -21.50 -5.77 -14.67
C ALA A 176 -22.31 -6.74 -15.56
N LEU A 177 -21.99 -8.04 -15.52
CA LEU A 177 -22.74 -9.06 -16.25
C LEU A 177 -24.16 -9.22 -15.68
N PRO A 178 -25.20 -9.31 -16.53
CA PRO A 178 -26.54 -9.61 -16.06
C PRO A 178 -26.59 -11.00 -15.40
N PRO A 179 -27.46 -11.18 -14.37
CA PRO A 179 -27.80 -12.49 -13.83
C PRO A 179 -28.15 -13.48 -14.94
N LEU A 180 -27.75 -14.74 -14.81
CA LEU A 180 -27.88 -15.75 -15.88
C LEU A 180 -29.29 -15.82 -16.48
N LEU A 181 -30.32 -15.71 -15.64
CA LEU A 181 -31.73 -15.77 -16.05
C LEU A 181 -32.21 -14.57 -16.88
N LEU A 182 -31.45 -13.47 -16.90
CA LEU A 182 -31.78 -12.26 -17.64
C LEU A 182 -30.96 -12.12 -18.93
N ARG A 183 -29.97 -12.99 -19.18
CA ARG A 183 -29.05 -12.85 -20.33
C ARG A 183 -29.73 -13.02 -21.68
N ASP A 184 -30.75 -13.86 -21.75
CA ASP A 184 -31.50 -14.17 -22.98
C ASP A 184 -32.67 -13.20 -23.23
N ARG A 185 -32.83 -12.17 -22.39
CA ARG A 185 -33.92 -11.19 -22.56
C ARG A 185 -33.48 -10.04 -23.44
N ASP A 186 -34.30 -9.77 -24.46
CA ASP A 186 -34.20 -8.56 -25.24
C ASP A 186 -34.86 -7.39 -24.48
N GLY A 187 -34.08 -6.34 -24.20
CA GLY A 187 -34.57 -5.12 -23.57
C GLY A 187 -34.04 -3.87 -24.27
N LYS A 188 -34.72 -2.74 -24.07
CA LYS A 188 -34.30 -1.42 -24.58
C LYS A 188 -34.22 -0.42 -23.44
N GLY A 189 -33.23 0.47 -23.50
CA GLY A 189 -33.04 1.47 -22.45
C GLY A 189 -32.75 0.79 -21.10
N LEU A 190 -33.46 1.19 -20.05
CA LEU A 190 -33.30 0.65 -18.69
C LEU A 190 -33.71 -0.82 -18.54
N ASP A 191 -34.50 -1.34 -19.47
CA ASP A 191 -34.95 -2.74 -19.45
C ASP A 191 -33.92 -3.69 -20.09
N ASP A 192 -32.86 -3.16 -20.69
CA ASP A 192 -31.77 -3.95 -21.29
C ASP A 192 -30.89 -4.58 -20.19
N PRO A 193 -30.87 -5.93 -20.06
CA PRO A 193 -30.04 -6.63 -19.07
C PRO A 193 -28.55 -6.33 -19.25
N TRP A 194 -28.12 -5.99 -20.46
CA TRP A 194 -26.73 -5.73 -20.81
C TRP A 194 -26.33 -4.25 -20.69
N ILE A 195 -27.22 -3.37 -20.19
CA ILE A 195 -26.98 -1.92 -20.13
C ILE A 195 -25.68 -1.57 -19.39
N LEU A 196 -25.38 -2.25 -18.28
CA LEU A 196 -24.18 -1.98 -17.49
C LEU A 196 -22.91 -2.41 -18.22
N SER A 197 -22.90 -3.61 -18.81
CA SER A 197 -21.78 -4.08 -19.63
C SER A 197 -21.54 -3.18 -20.85
N LYS A 198 -22.61 -2.72 -21.52
CA LYS A 198 -22.53 -1.74 -22.61
C LYS A 198 -21.96 -0.40 -22.12
N ALA A 199 -22.40 0.08 -20.96
CA ALA A 199 -21.91 1.34 -20.38
C ALA A 199 -20.43 1.25 -20.00
N VAL A 200 -19.98 0.15 -19.39
CA VAL A 200 -18.57 -0.08 -19.04
C VAL A 200 -17.69 -0.08 -20.30
N ASN A 201 -18.12 -0.80 -21.34
CA ASN A 201 -17.43 -0.82 -22.63
C ASN A 201 -17.40 0.55 -23.32
N ALA A 202 -18.52 1.29 -23.29
CA ALA A 202 -18.60 2.64 -23.83
C ALA A 202 -17.63 3.58 -23.11
N ILE A 203 -17.62 3.60 -21.77
CA ILE A 203 -16.70 4.42 -20.98
C ILE A 203 -15.23 4.08 -21.29
N SER A 204 -14.89 2.80 -21.40
CA SER A 204 -13.53 2.38 -21.75
C SER A 204 -13.13 2.86 -23.14
N THR A 205 -14.06 2.80 -24.10
CA THR A 205 -13.83 3.21 -25.49
C THR A 205 -13.70 4.73 -25.59
N ASP A 206 -14.63 5.48 -25.00
CA ASP A 206 -14.63 6.93 -24.96
C ASP A 206 -13.36 7.49 -24.29
N LEU A 207 -12.91 6.85 -23.21
CA LEU A 207 -11.67 7.25 -22.54
C LEU A 207 -10.45 7.02 -23.43
N ALA A 208 -10.38 5.87 -24.12
CA ALA A 208 -9.30 5.57 -25.05
C ALA A 208 -9.29 6.56 -26.23
N GLU A 209 -10.44 6.83 -26.84
CA GLU A 209 -10.58 7.81 -27.91
C GLU A 209 -10.19 9.22 -27.45
N THR A 210 -10.64 9.64 -26.27
CA THR A 210 -10.30 10.95 -25.70
C THR A 210 -8.79 11.07 -25.44
N ALA A 211 -8.17 10.01 -24.90
CA ALA A 211 -6.72 9.96 -24.68
C ALA A 211 -5.95 10.08 -26.00
N LYS A 212 -6.35 9.30 -27.03
CA LYS A 212 -5.77 9.38 -28.38
C LYS A 212 -5.94 10.78 -28.97
N GLN A 213 -7.16 11.32 -28.98
CA GLN A 213 -7.42 12.66 -29.49
C GLN A 213 -6.53 13.71 -28.83
N LYS A 214 -6.33 13.66 -27.50
CA LYS A 214 -5.43 14.59 -26.80
C LYS A 214 -3.96 14.38 -27.11
N LEU A 215 -3.52 13.14 -27.29
CA LEU A 215 -2.15 12.79 -27.67
C LEU A 215 -1.82 13.26 -29.10
N PHE A 216 -2.66 12.92 -30.07
CA PHE A 216 -2.43 13.21 -31.48
C PHE A 216 -2.77 14.66 -31.88
N ASN A 217 -3.60 15.37 -31.11
CA ASN A 217 -3.78 16.81 -31.27
C ASN A 217 -2.61 17.64 -30.73
N PHE A 218 -1.57 17.01 -30.17
CA PHE A 218 -0.33 17.71 -29.85
C PHE A 218 0.33 18.19 -31.15
N HIS A 219 0.41 19.50 -31.32
CA HIS A 219 1.09 20.12 -32.46
C HIS A 219 2.10 21.15 -31.96
N PRO A 220 3.40 20.97 -32.29
CA PRO A 220 4.46 21.88 -31.87
C PRO A 220 4.16 23.35 -32.18
N GLY A 221 3.58 23.64 -33.35
CA GLY A 221 3.26 25.00 -33.80
C GLY A 221 2.08 25.68 -33.10
N ARG A 222 1.23 24.93 -32.37
CA ARG A 222 0.01 25.47 -31.72
C ARG A 222 0.25 25.97 -30.30
N MET A 223 1.38 25.60 -29.68
CA MET A 223 1.76 26.01 -28.31
C MET A 223 2.12 27.51 -28.19
N GLU A 224 2.40 28.21 -29.29
CA GLU A 224 2.80 29.63 -29.30
C GLU A 224 1.62 30.62 -29.22
N ALA A 225 0.39 30.15 -28.95
CA ALA A 225 -0.74 31.05 -28.70
C ALA A 225 -0.59 31.89 -27.40
N SER A 226 0.48 31.68 -26.63
CA SER A 226 0.86 32.50 -25.49
C SER A 226 2.26 33.10 -25.66
N GLY A 227 2.32 34.35 -26.13
CA GLY A 227 3.38 35.30 -25.79
C GLY A 227 4.62 35.37 -26.69
N ASP A 228 5.20 34.26 -27.15
CA ASP A 228 6.60 34.31 -27.60
C ASP A 228 6.77 34.38 -29.13
N ARG A 229 6.44 35.55 -29.71
CA ARG A 229 6.59 35.84 -31.14
C ARG A 229 8.02 36.08 -31.60
N THR A 230 9.03 35.84 -30.75
CA THR A 230 10.41 36.13 -31.11
C THR A 230 11.09 34.88 -31.64
N VAL A 231 11.18 34.78 -32.97
CA VAL A 231 12.26 34.00 -33.59
C VAL A 231 13.54 34.49 -32.92
N THR A 232 14.22 33.62 -32.16
CA THR A 232 15.50 33.93 -31.53
C THR A 232 16.42 34.47 -32.62
N ARG A 233 16.65 35.78 -32.63
CA ARG A 233 17.40 36.50 -33.69
C ARG A 233 18.86 36.05 -33.79
N ASP A 234 19.28 35.22 -32.85
CA ASP A 234 20.65 34.86 -32.54
C ASP A 234 20.99 33.43 -33.00
N GLY A 235 20.02 32.70 -33.60
CA GLY A 235 20.24 31.34 -34.12
C GLY A 235 20.25 30.24 -33.05
N ASN A 236 19.92 30.56 -31.80
CA ASN A 236 19.85 29.59 -30.69
C ASN A 236 18.68 28.59 -30.80
N VAL A 237 18.69 27.60 -29.89
CA VAL A 237 17.62 26.61 -29.76
C VAL A 237 16.30 27.31 -29.48
N HIS A 238 15.29 27.02 -30.30
CA HIS A 238 13.96 27.60 -30.22
C HIS A 238 13.14 26.92 -29.12
N PRO A 239 12.31 27.65 -28.34
CA PRO A 239 11.46 27.08 -27.29
C PRO A 239 10.61 25.88 -27.74
N ILE A 240 10.06 25.93 -28.95
CA ILE A 240 9.34 24.82 -29.62
C ILE A 240 10.09 23.47 -29.53
N SER A 241 11.42 23.46 -29.68
CA SER A 241 12.25 22.26 -29.59
C SER A 241 12.27 21.73 -28.16
N SER A 242 12.52 22.60 -27.18
CA SER A 242 12.54 22.22 -25.76
C SER A 242 11.17 21.73 -25.29
N HIS A 243 10.09 22.44 -25.62
CA HIS A 243 8.74 22.06 -25.25
C HIS A 243 8.31 20.72 -25.86
N THR A 244 8.61 20.50 -27.13
CA THR A 244 8.27 19.25 -27.82
C THR A 244 9.02 18.06 -27.23
N LEU A 245 10.31 18.21 -26.92
CA LEU A 245 11.08 17.11 -26.32
C LEU A 245 10.72 16.86 -24.86
N ASN A 246 10.35 17.89 -24.10
CA ASN A 246 9.81 17.71 -22.75
C ASN A 246 8.47 16.97 -22.78
N PHE A 247 7.62 17.25 -23.76
CA PHE A 247 6.38 16.49 -23.99
C PHE A 247 6.69 15.03 -24.34
N LEU A 248 7.58 14.79 -25.32
CA LEU A 248 7.97 13.44 -25.71
C LEU A 248 8.58 12.66 -24.55
N ARG A 249 9.44 13.27 -23.73
CA ARG A 249 9.98 12.65 -22.52
C ARG A 249 8.87 12.19 -21.58
N LYS A 250 7.94 13.07 -21.22
CA LYS A 250 6.81 12.73 -20.34
C LYS A 250 5.93 11.59 -20.90
N VAL A 251 5.77 11.53 -22.23
CA VAL A 251 5.01 10.47 -22.89
C VAL A 251 5.80 9.15 -22.91
N CYS A 252 7.09 9.20 -23.19
CA CYS A 252 7.96 8.02 -23.21
C CYS A 252 8.22 7.45 -21.80
N ASP A 253 8.25 8.29 -20.76
CA ASP A 253 8.24 7.85 -19.36
C ASP A 253 7.00 6.99 -19.03
N GLN A 254 5.93 7.11 -19.84
CA GLN A 254 4.72 6.30 -19.77
C GLN A 254 4.63 5.30 -20.94
N ALA A 255 5.75 4.65 -21.29
CA ALA A 255 5.84 3.71 -22.41
C ALA A 255 4.81 2.57 -22.32
N LYS A 256 4.62 1.97 -21.13
CA LYS A 256 3.65 0.89 -20.93
C LYS A 256 2.19 1.36 -21.18
N PRO A 257 1.68 2.40 -20.50
CA PRO A 257 0.36 2.95 -20.80
C PRO A 257 0.15 3.33 -22.28
N LEU A 258 1.18 3.86 -22.94
CA LEU A 258 1.14 4.21 -24.36
C LEU A 258 1.02 2.98 -25.26
N LYS A 259 1.85 1.95 -25.03
CA LYS A 259 1.78 0.66 -25.74
C LYS A 259 0.38 0.04 -25.59
N ILE A 260 -0.20 0.09 -24.39
CA ILE A 260 -1.56 -0.44 -24.11
C ILE A 260 -2.65 0.35 -24.84
N LEU A 261 -2.59 1.68 -24.84
CA LEU A 261 -3.56 2.53 -25.54
C LEU A 261 -3.57 2.27 -27.05
N LEU A 262 -2.38 2.01 -27.62
CA LEU A 262 -2.18 1.79 -29.05
C LEU A 262 -2.32 0.32 -29.47
N ALA A 263 -2.38 -0.63 -28.54
CA ALA A 263 -2.41 -2.07 -28.86
C ALA A 263 -3.62 -2.51 -29.70
N LYS A 264 -4.74 -1.77 -29.64
CA LYS A 264 -5.94 -2.04 -30.44
C LYS A 264 -5.90 -1.45 -31.85
N ASP A 265 -4.97 -0.55 -32.14
CA ASP A 265 -4.85 0.09 -33.44
C ASP A 265 -3.75 -0.62 -34.24
N SER A 266 -4.11 -1.25 -35.37
CA SER A 266 -3.14 -1.93 -36.23
C SER A 266 -2.13 -0.99 -36.88
N ASP A 267 -2.48 0.29 -36.98
CA ASP A 267 -1.81 1.25 -37.87
C ASP A 267 -0.86 2.20 -37.14
N VAL A 268 -0.86 2.21 -35.81
CA VAL A 268 -0.12 3.22 -35.02
C VAL A 268 0.65 2.59 -33.86
N SER A 269 1.96 2.47 -34.02
CA SER A 269 2.87 2.05 -32.95
C SER A 269 3.37 3.24 -32.13
N ALA A 270 3.84 2.99 -30.90
CA ALA A 270 4.49 4.02 -30.09
C ALA A 270 5.69 4.67 -30.81
N VAL A 271 6.43 3.88 -31.61
CA VAL A 271 7.54 4.36 -32.44
C VAL A 271 7.03 5.28 -33.55
N ALA A 272 5.98 4.88 -34.26
CA ALA A 272 5.37 5.70 -35.32
C ALA A 272 4.79 7.02 -34.78
N PHE A 273 4.24 7.01 -33.57
CA PHE A 273 3.78 8.23 -32.89
C PHE A 273 4.95 9.20 -32.64
N VAL A 274 6.05 8.71 -32.05
CA VAL A 274 7.23 9.54 -31.79
C VAL A 274 7.80 10.10 -33.10
N ASP A 275 7.91 9.27 -34.14
CA ASP A 275 8.38 9.68 -35.47
C ASP A 275 7.50 10.76 -36.10
N THR A 276 6.17 10.64 -35.94
CA THR A 276 5.21 11.66 -36.40
C THR A 276 5.42 12.99 -35.69
N VAL A 277 5.59 12.99 -34.36
CA VAL A 277 5.81 14.22 -33.58
C VAL A 277 7.16 14.87 -33.93
N ILE A 278 8.21 14.07 -34.13
CA ILE A 278 9.53 14.56 -34.55
C ILE A 278 9.47 15.14 -35.97
N THR A 279 8.80 14.48 -36.91
CA THR A 279 8.58 14.98 -38.27
C THR A 279 7.83 16.31 -38.26
N GLN A 280 6.79 16.43 -37.43
CA GLN A 280 6.07 17.70 -37.24
C GLN A 280 6.96 18.80 -36.65
N LEU A 281 7.83 18.48 -35.69
CA LEU A 281 8.78 19.42 -35.12
C LEU A 281 9.80 19.90 -36.16
N ILE A 282 10.37 18.98 -36.94
CA ILE A 282 11.31 19.30 -38.02
C ILE A 282 10.64 20.22 -39.06
N GLY A 283 9.40 19.91 -39.44
CA GLY A 283 8.60 20.75 -40.34
C GLY A 283 8.36 22.15 -39.78
N ALA A 284 7.98 22.25 -38.50
CA ALA A 284 7.76 23.54 -37.83
C ALA A 284 9.04 24.38 -37.71
N LEU A 285 10.18 23.76 -37.42
CA LEU A 285 11.48 24.41 -37.37
C LEU A 285 11.94 24.89 -38.76
N THR A 286 11.73 24.07 -39.79
CA THR A 286 12.07 24.43 -41.18
C THR A 286 11.22 25.62 -41.65
N ALA A 287 9.91 25.60 -41.38
CA ALA A 287 9.02 26.71 -41.69
C ALA A 287 9.40 28.02 -40.96
N LYS A 288 9.87 27.92 -39.72
CA LYS A 288 10.42 29.08 -38.98
C LYS A 288 11.76 29.56 -39.55
N ALA A 289 12.62 28.64 -39.98
CA ALA A 289 13.90 28.98 -40.60
C ALA A 289 13.70 29.74 -41.93
N ASP A 290 12.66 29.41 -42.70
CA ASP A 290 12.28 30.11 -43.93
C ASP A 290 11.77 31.55 -43.70
N GLN A 291 11.36 31.89 -42.47
CA GLN A 291 10.97 33.26 -42.12
C GLN A 291 12.19 34.21 -42.02
N LEU A 292 13.41 33.67 -41.88
CA LEU A 292 14.68 34.42 -41.82
C LEU A 292 15.16 34.85 -43.23
N LYS A 293 14.34 35.64 -43.94
CA LYS A 293 14.61 36.07 -45.31
C LYS A 293 15.95 36.83 -45.43
N GLY A 294 16.79 36.42 -46.38
CA GLY A 294 18.03 37.11 -46.75
C GLY A 294 19.25 36.81 -45.87
N ARG A 295 19.16 35.87 -44.90
CA ARG A 295 20.29 35.48 -44.02
C ARG A 295 20.53 33.97 -44.05
N GLU A 296 21.08 33.47 -45.16
CA GLU A 296 21.28 32.03 -45.37
C GLU A 296 22.17 31.38 -44.29
N SER A 297 23.25 32.05 -43.89
CA SER A 297 24.12 31.56 -42.81
C SER A 297 23.41 31.44 -41.47
N LEU A 298 22.52 32.36 -41.15
CA LEU A 298 21.73 32.34 -39.91
C LEU A 298 20.65 31.25 -39.95
N LYS A 299 20.05 31.01 -41.12
CA LYS A 299 19.10 29.91 -41.35
C LYS A 299 19.78 28.56 -41.08
N GLN A 300 20.97 28.34 -41.64
CA GLN A 300 21.74 27.12 -41.43
C GLN A 300 22.15 26.95 -39.96
N LEU A 301 22.63 28.01 -39.31
CA LEU A 301 23.00 27.98 -37.89
C LEU A 301 21.81 27.64 -36.98
N PHE A 302 20.64 28.23 -37.25
CA PHE A 302 19.40 27.94 -36.52
C PHE A 302 19.01 26.46 -36.65
N LEU A 303 19.05 25.90 -37.85
CA LEU A 303 18.72 24.49 -38.09
C LEU A 303 19.71 23.56 -37.41
N ILE A 304 21.03 23.82 -37.51
CA ILE A 304 22.08 23.02 -36.87
C ILE A 304 21.87 22.99 -35.36
N ASN A 305 21.62 24.14 -34.73
CA ASN A 305 21.43 24.21 -33.28
C ASN A 305 20.17 23.47 -32.83
N ASN A 306 19.06 23.63 -33.54
CA ASN A 306 17.81 22.98 -33.17
C ASN A 306 17.81 21.47 -33.46
N PHE A 307 18.31 21.04 -34.62
CA PHE A 307 18.43 19.61 -34.94
C PHE A 307 19.48 18.93 -34.06
N GLY A 308 20.59 19.59 -33.76
CA GLY A 308 21.57 19.11 -32.79
C GLY A 308 20.97 18.93 -31.40
N TYR A 309 20.16 19.89 -30.93
CA TYR A 309 19.43 19.77 -29.67
C TYR A 309 18.46 18.58 -29.67
N VAL A 310 17.71 18.40 -30.76
CA VAL A 310 16.78 17.28 -30.94
C VAL A 310 17.52 15.93 -30.93
N ALA A 311 18.57 15.79 -31.73
CA ALA A 311 19.37 14.57 -31.82
C ALA A 311 20.02 14.18 -30.49
N ASN A 312 20.53 15.15 -29.73
CA ASN A 312 21.16 14.90 -28.43
C ASN A 312 20.14 14.55 -27.32
N SER A 313 18.92 15.07 -27.41
CA SER A 313 17.90 14.92 -26.37
C SER A 313 16.98 13.70 -26.58
N LEU A 314 16.81 13.23 -27.82
CA LEU A 314 16.01 12.06 -28.18
C LEU A 314 16.41 10.77 -27.44
N PRO A 315 17.72 10.40 -27.35
CA PRO A 315 18.16 9.23 -26.60
C PRO A 315 17.76 9.26 -25.12
N HIS A 316 17.60 10.45 -24.55
CA HIS A 316 17.20 10.63 -23.14
C HIS A 316 15.68 10.55 -22.92
N CYS A 317 14.88 10.42 -23.99
CA CYS A 317 13.44 10.23 -23.88
C CYS A 317 13.08 8.75 -23.80
N VAL A 318 13.87 7.86 -24.40
CA VAL A 318 13.66 6.42 -24.37
C VAL A 318 14.44 5.87 -23.18
N GLN A 319 13.75 5.51 -22.09
CA GLN A 319 14.38 4.67 -21.08
C GLN A 319 14.65 3.30 -21.73
N PRO A 320 15.85 2.70 -21.57
CA PRO A 320 16.06 1.32 -21.99
C PRO A 320 14.98 0.45 -21.33
N ASP A 321 14.23 -0.32 -22.13
CA ASP A 321 13.30 -1.32 -21.59
C ASP A 321 14.10 -2.21 -20.60
N ASP A 322 13.48 -2.79 -19.56
CA ASP A 322 14.19 -3.70 -18.64
C ASP A 322 14.92 -4.83 -19.41
N ALA A 323 14.36 -5.24 -20.56
CA ALA A 323 14.96 -6.19 -21.50
C ALA A 323 16.25 -5.66 -22.17
N ASP A 324 16.39 -4.34 -22.37
CA ASP A 324 17.61 -3.70 -22.87
C ASP A 324 18.61 -3.44 -21.74
N LEU A 325 18.16 -3.25 -20.50
CA LEU A 325 19.02 -3.24 -19.31
C LEU A 325 19.64 -4.63 -19.05
N GLU A 326 18.84 -5.69 -19.18
CA GLU A 326 19.31 -7.09 -19.15
C GLU A 326 20.28 -7.40 -20.29
N LYS A 327 20.07 -6.79 -21.48
CA LYS A 327 21.03 -6.86 -22.59
C LYS A 327 22.29 -6.02 -22.38
N GLN A 328 22.21 -4.87 -21.72
CA GLN A 328 23.41 -4.08 -21.39
C GLN A 328 24.26 -4.73 -20.28
N LEU A 329 23.65 -5.55 -19.42
CA LEU A 329 24.35 -6.28 -18.35
C LEU A 329 24.97 -7.61 -18.82
N HIS A 330 25.00 -7.88 -20.12
CA HIS A 330 25.48 -9.14 -20.69
C HIS A 330 26.86 -9.57 -20.15
N VAL A 331 27.03 -10.90 -20.19
CA VAL A 331 28.27 -11.68 -20.18
C VAL A 331 29.46 -10.94 -20.80
N ASP A 332 29.25 -10.18 -21.88
CA ASP A 332 30.27 -9.46 -22.61
C ASP A 332 30.93 -8.31 -21.83
N THR A 333 30.33 -7.84 -20.74
CA THR A 333 30.95 -6.85 -19.83
C THR A 333 31.78 -7.54 -18.75
N ILE A 334 31.26 -8.63 -18.17
CA ILE A 334 31.87 -9.31 -17.02
C ILE A 334 32.98 -10.29 -17.44
N ILE A 335 32.80 -11.01 -18.56
CA ILE A 335 33.75 -12.04 -19.00
C ILE A 335 35.09 -11.47 -19.43
N PRO A 336 35.20 -10.35 -20.17
CA PRO A 336 36.51 -9.78 -20.47
C PRO A 336 37.29 -9.37 -19.22
N ALA A 337 36.61 -8.79 -18.23
CA ALA A 337 37.23 -8.43 -16.95
C ALA A 337 37.64 -9.67 -16.14
N TYR A 338 36.77 -10.69 -16.09
CA TYR A 338 37.06 -11.95 -15.40
C TYR A 338 38.18 -12.73 -16.09
N LYS A 339 38.23 -12.75 -17.42
CA LYS A 339 39.31 -13.36 -18.20
C LYS A 339 40.64 -12.65 -17.93
N ALA A 340 40.68 -11.32 -17.96
CA ALA A 340 41.88 -10.56 -17.62
C ALA A 340 42.37 -10.84 -16.19
N PHE A 341 41.45 -10.98 -15.22
CA PHE A 341 41.77 -11.41 -13.86
C PHE A 341 42.30 -12.85 -13.84
N TYR A 342 41.59 -13.79 -14.46
CA TYR A 342 41.94 -15.20 -14.47
C TYR A 342 43.32 -15.42 -15.11
N ASP A 343 43.59 -14.83 -16.27
CA ASP A 343 44.85 -14.97 -16.99
C ASP A 343 46.02 -14.39 -16.16
N LYS A 344 45.79 -13.28 -15.44
CA LYS A 344 46.82 -12.65 -14.61
C LYS A 344 47.15 -13.42 -13.34
N TYR A 345 46.15 -13.99 -12.67
CA TYR A 345 46.31 -14.58 -11.33
C TYR A 345 46.33 -16.11 -11.31
N SER A 346 45.93 -16.79 -12.39
CA SER A 346 46.00 -18.26 -12.49
C SER A 346 47.43 -18.80 -12.56
N VAL A 347 48.36 -18.03 -13.14
CA VAL A 347 49.77 -18.42 -13.31
C VAL A 347 50.62 -18.12 -12.08
N ILE A 348 50.11 -17.27 -11.16
CA ILE A 348 50.82 -16.90 -9.94
C ILE A 348 50.73 -18.05 -8.94
N GLN A 349 51.87 -18.64 -8.56
CA GLN A 349 51.91 -19.68 -7.53
C GLN A 349 51.68 -19.09 -6.13
N PHE A 350 50.43 -18.76 -5.80
CA PHE A 350 50.03 -18.32 -4.46
C PHE A 350 49.76 -19.50 -3.51
N SER A 351 49.56 -20.72 -4.02
CA SER A 351 49.41 -21.94 -3.22
C SER A 351 49.95 -23.17 -3.94
N ARG A 352 51.00 -23.80 -3.39
CA ARG A 352 51.67 -24.98 -3.97
C ARG A 352 50.82 -26.25 -4.02
N LYS A 353 49.71 -26.33 -3.27
CA LYS A 353 48.92 -27.58 -3.13
C LYS A 353 47.41 -27.43 -3.31
N HIS A 354 46.84 -26.21 -3.36
CA HIS A 354 45.38 -26.03 -3.37
C HIS A 354 44.87 -24.91 -4.30
N ALA A 355 45.45 -24.71 -5.48
CA ALA A 355 45.00 -23.66 -6.43
C ALA A 355 43.50 -23.79 -6.79
N SER A 356 42.99 -25.02 -6.94
CA SER A 356 41.58 -25.34 -7.22
C SER A 356 40.60 -24.92 -6.12
N ARG A 357 41.08 -24.66 -4.89
CA ARG A 357 40.24 -24.20 -3.78
C ARG A 357 39.90 -22.71 -3.89
N TYR A 358 40.71 -21.95 -4.63
CA TYR A 358 40.59 -20.49 -4.75
C TYR A 358 40.12 -20.05 -6.15
N LEU A 359 40.48 -20.78 -7.21
CA LEU A 359 40.02 -20.55 -8.58
C LEU A 359 39.05 -21.67 -8.99
N LYS A 360 37.75 -21.47 -8.71
CA LYS A 360 36.70 -22.49 -8.90
C LYS A 360 36.14 -22.57 -10.32
N TYR A 361 36.12 -21.47 -11.05
CA TYR A 361 35.50 -21.39 -12.37
C TYR A 361 36.51 -20.93 -13.41
N THR A 362 36.48 -21.52 -14.59
CA THR A 362 37.20 -21.01 -15.76
C THR A 362 36.35 -19.93 -16.44
N PRO A 363 36.93 -19.01 -17.23
CA PRO A 363 36.15 -18.01 -17.96
C PRO A 363 35.01 -18.61 -18.82
N PRO A 364 35.17 -19.76 -19.51
CA PRO A 364 34.08 -20.44 -20.21
C PRO A 364 32.99 -20.97 -19.26
N ALA A 365 33.36 -21.53 -18.10
CA ALA A 365 32.39 -22.02 -17.12
C ALA A 365 31.58 -20.87 -16.50
N ALA A 366 32.24 -19.75 -16.17
CA ALA A 366 31.57 -18.55 -15.69
C ALA A 366 30.65 -17.95 -16.76
N GLN A 367 31.07 -17.97 -18.03
CA GLN A 367 30.25 -17.52 -19.16
C GLN A 367 28.97 -18.34 -19.30
N ASN A 368 29.05 -19.66 -19.14
CA ASN A 368 27.90 -20.54 -19.22
C ASN A 368 26.94 -20.35 -18.05
N LEU A 369 27.45 -20.20 -16.81
CA LEU A 369 26.62 -19.91 -15.63
C LEU A 369 25.91 -18.55 -15.73
N LEU A 370 26.59 -17.54 -16.25
CA LEU A 370 25.99 -16.23 -16.46
C LEU A 370 24.93 -16.29 -17.58
N ARG A 371 25.16 -17.06 -18.64
CA ARG A 371 24.12 -17.30 -19.67
C ARG A 371 22.91 -18.00 -19.07
N GLU A 372 23.10 -19.07 -18.31
CA GLU A 372 22.01 -19.78 -17.61
C GLU A 372 21.21 -18.83 -16.69
N LEU A 373 21.91 -17.99 -15.92
CA LEU A 373 21.29 -17.02 -15.00
C LEU A 373 20.42 -15.97 -15.72
N PHE A 374 20.87 -15.47 -16.88
CA PHE A 374 20.21 -14.34 -17.57
C PHE A 374 19.30 -14.76 -18.73
N SER A 375 19.46 -15.95 -19.32
CA SER A 375 18.62 -16.42 -20.44
C SER A 375 17.75 -17.63 -20.10
N GLY A 376 17.93 -18.28 -18.94
CA GLY A 376 17.10 -19.41 -18.51
C GLY A 376 17.22 -20.69 -19.35
N GLU A 377 18.11 -20.71 -20.35
CA GLU A 377 18.37 -21.88 -21.19
C GLU A 377 19.46 -22.76 -20.55
N ALA A 378 19.07 -23.90 -19.98
CA ALA A 378 20.03 -24.90 -19.52
C ALA A 378 20.71 -25.55 -20.75
N CYS A 379 22.00 -25.31 -20.94
CA CYS A 379 22.80 -26.03 -21.92
C CYS A 379 22.93 -27.51 -21.51
N PRO A 380 22.55 -28.48 -22.37
CA PRO A 380 22.73 -29.89 -22.07
C PRO A 380 24.20 -30.30 -22.27
N GLY A 381 24.89 -30.60 -21.16
CA GLY A 381 26.27 -31.12 -21.08
C GLY A 381 27.25 -30.05 -20.57
N ASP A 382 27.99 -30.21 -19.47
CA ASP A 382 28.58 -31.41 -18.87
C ASP A 382 28.35 -31.46 -17.35
N LYS A 383 27.82 -32.59 -16.88
CA LYS A 383 28.16 -33.07 -15.54
C LYS A 383 29.57 -33.64 -15.64
N GLN A 384 30.45 -33.22 -14.72
CA GLN A 384 31.83 -33.68 -14.48
C GLN A 384 32.95 -32.84 -15.13
N SER A 385 33.46 -31.90 -14.34
CA SER A 385 34.92 -31.82 -14.12
C SER A 385 35.17 -31.30 -12.70
N GLU A 386 34.75 -32.07 -11.71
CA GLU A 386 35.48 -32.09 -10.44
C GLU A 386 36.90 -32.53 -10.78
N ILE A 387 37.85 -31.59 -10.73
CA ILE A 387 39.27 -31.90 -10.76
C ILE A 387 39.53 -32.78 -9.54
N SER A 388 39.56 -34.07 -9.82
CA SER A 388 39.82 -35.14 -8.87
C SER A 388 41.23 -34.98 -8.35
N SER A 389 41.34 -35.03 -7.03
CA SER A 389 42.57 -35.10 -6.27
C SER A 389 43.49 -36.23 -6.76
N SER A 390 44.76 -35.91 -6.95
CA SER A 390 45.89 -36.81 -6.70
C SER A 390 46.93 -36.04 -5.88
#